data_AF-D2PH56-F1
#
_entry.id   AF-D2PH56-F1
#
_cell.length_a   1.000
_cell.length_b   1.000
_cell.length_c   1.000
_cell.angle_alpha   90.00
_cell.angle_beta   90.00
_cell.angle_gamma   90.00
#
_symmetry.space_group_name_H-M   'P 1'
#
loop_
_entity.id
_entity.type
_entity.pdbx_description
1 polymer ?
#
loop_
_entity_poly.entity_id
_entity_poly.type
_entity_poly.pdbx_seq_one_letter_code
_entity_poly.pdbx_strand_id
1 'polypeptide(L)'
;MKKEPRAVSNAVFAGVVIVLVIIAAIGFVLYATKPSTISTTSPPTTSTTTLTVTQTSTQTTTATATMTATVTQTATQTTTTTQVVTRPVTVNASGSFLDGKVITFLYTSQFMCTPNATVFFPNAVNQSKVAMGCEVGAGNISAFPKEAEPVFVLVPAFAGLSIFGVQSLGATPQGFPTFHYNGQNYTIITQCGAALTQTACPDHMTLIYSPAFTVVEQYLGIKNGVFGLPEGVLPTPAHDHIVTFATNTSIPWYIVVVLVFNPNIFPNPITGQCQQIVPSNQTNPTGLCLNSINALEQAMGTYDSAVATANANNPIWQALGKPELDVVVPGISSPSQLLTATNSNMLLFFSDPAVYPYPI
;
A
#
# COMPACT_ATOMS: atom_id res chain seq x y z
N MET A 1 -32.42 2.03 51.72
CA MET A 1 -33.47 2.82 51.04
C MET A 1 -33.07 3.01 49.57
N LYS A 2 -33.99 2.73 48.64
CA LYS A 2 -33.78 2.68 47.17
C LYS A 2 -33.43 4.08 46.62
N LYS A 3 -32.48 4.16 45.67
CA LYS A 3 -32.26 5.36 44.86
C LYS A 3 -33.44 5.52 43.89
N GLU A 4 -34.19 6.60 44.01
CA GLU A 4 -35.25 6.93 43.05
C GLU A 4 -34.63 7.36 41.71
N PRO A 5 -35.19 6.92 40.58
CA PRO A 5 -34.77 7.37 39.26
C PRO A 5 -35.19 8.81 39.05
N ARG A 6 -34.24 9.70 38.74
CA ARG A 6 -34.52 11.09 38.35
C ARG A 6 -35.23 11.08 37.00
N ALA A 7 -36.50 11.45 36.98
CA ALA A 7 -37.26 11.66 35.76
C ALA A 7 -36.74 12.90 35.02
N VAL A 8 -36.31 12.72 33.77
CA VAL A 8 -35.95 13.82 32.87
C VAL A 8 -37.25 14.47 32.40
N SER A 9 -37.39 15.78 32.60
CA SER A 9 -38.58 16.53 32.19
C SER A 9 -38.79 16.42 30.68
N ASN A 10 -39.99 16.00 30.26
CA ASN A 10 -40.40 15.90 28.85
C ASN A 10 -40.21 17.22 28.07
N ALA A 11 -40.19 18.36 28.75
CA ALA A 11 -39.91 19.67 28.15
C ALA A 11 -38.45 19.82 27.68
N VAL A 12 -37.49 19.24 28.41
CA VAL A 12 -36.07 19.25 28.03
C VAL A 12 -35.84 18.32 26.84
N PHE A 13 -36.50 17.16 26.83
CA PHE A 13 -36.43 16.22 25.71
C PHE A 13 -37.05 16.80 24.43
N ALA A 14 -38.20 17.48 24.53
CA ALA A 14 -38.82 18.17 23.40
C ALA A 14 -37.94 19.32 22.84
N GLY A 15 -37.27 20.07 23.72
CA GLY A 15 -36.34 21.13 23.31
C GLY A 15 -35.13 20.59 22.53
N VAL A 16 -34.54 19.48 22.98
CA VAL A 16 -33.42 18.81 22.29
C VAL A 16 -33.86 18.25 20.93
N VAL A 17 -35.06 17.68 20.83
CA VAL A 17 -35.60 17.16 19.56
C VAL A 17 -35.85 18.28 18.56
N ILE A 18 -36.37 19.44 18.99
CA ILE A 18 -36.59 20.60 18.10
C ILE A 18 -35.25 21.15 17.58
N VAL A 19 -34.22 21.24 18.44
CA VAL A 19 -32.87 21.66 18.01
C VAL A 19 -32.25 20.67 17.02
N LEU A 20 -32.41 19.36 17.24
CA LEU A 20 -31.93 18.33 16.31
C LEU A 20 -32.66 18.36 14.97
N VAL A 21 -33.96 18.65 14.96
CA VAL A 21 -34.74 18.80 13.71
C VAL A 21 -34.35 20.06 12.94
N ILE A 22 -34.05 21.17 13.63
CA ILE A 22 -33.55 22.41 12.99
C ILE A 22 -32.15 22.19 12.41
N ILE A 23 -31.25 21.49 13.12
CA ILE A 23 -29.92 21.14 12.61
C ILE A 23 -30.03 20.18 11.41
N ALA A 24 -30.95 19.22 11.44
CA ALA A 24 -31.21 18.32 10.32
C ALA A 24 -31.81 19.06 9.11
N ALA A 25 -32.72 20.02 9.32
CA ALA A 25 -33.32 20.82 8.26
C ALA A 25 -32.31 21.81 7.64
N ILE A 26 -31.46 22.45 8.44
CA ILE A 26 -30.38 23.33 7.94
C ILE A 26 -29.31 22.50 7.22
N GLY A 27 -28.97 21.30 7.71
CA GLY A 27 -28.10 20.35 7.03
C GLY A 27 -28.67 19.88 5.69
N PHE A 28 -30.00 19.67 5.60
CA PHE A 28 -30.67 19.27 4.37
C PHE A 28 -30.79 20.42 3.36
N VAL A 29 -31.01 21.66 3.81
CA VAL A 29 -31.05 22.84 2.93
C VAL A 29 -29.65 23.20 2.41
N LEU A 30 -28.59 23.08 3.23
CA LEU A 30 -27.20 23.22 2.79
C LEU A 30 -26.75 22.10 1.83
N TYR A 31 -27.32 20.90 1.96
CA TYR A 31 -27.14 19.81 1.01
C TYR A 31 -27.88 20.06 -0.32
N ALA A 32 -29.08 20.66 -0.26
CA ALA A 32 -29.91 20.94 -1.44
C ALA A 32 -29.49 22.19 -2.25
N THR A 33 -28.69 23.10 -1.68
CA THR A 33 -28.13 24.27 -2.40
C THR A 33 -26.70 24.06 -2.90
N LYS A 34 -26.19 22.83 -2.86
CA LYS A 34 -24.93 22.45 -3.51
C LYS A 34 -25.01 22.83 -5.01
N PRO A 35 -24.01 23.52 -5.58
CA PRO A 35 -23.93 23.73 -7.02
C PRO A 35 -24.06 22.38 -7.71
N SER A 36 -24.94 22.30 -8.71
CA SER A 36 -25.05 21.11 -9.55
C SER A 36 -23.70 20.86 -10.20
N THR A 37 -22.95 19.93 -9.61
CA THR A 37 -21.82 19.30 -10.27
C THR A 37 -22.46 18.48 -11.36
N ILE A 38 -22.43 19.02 -12.58
CA ILE A 38 -22.65 18.23 -13.77
C ILE A 38 -21.59 17.13 -13.69
N SER A 39 -21.99 15.95 -13.21
CA SER A 39 -21.19 14.76 -13.34
C SER A 39 -21.07 14.49 -14.83
N THR A 40 -19.97 14.92 -15.43
CA THR A 40 -19.48 14.29 -16.65
C THR A 40 -19.15 12.86 -16.27
N THR A 41 -20.15 11.98 -16.41
CA THR A 41 -19.96 10.54 -16.42
C THR A 41 -19.15 10.23 -17.67
N SER A 42 -17.83 10.28 -17.53
CA SER A 42 -16.95 9.67 -18.53
C SER A 42 -17.26 8.17 -18.56
N PRO A 43 -17.39 7.56 -19.75
CA PRO A 43 -17.59 6.13 -19.86
C PRO A 43 -16.45 5.37 -19.16
N PRO A 44 -16.71 4.18 -18.59
CA PRO A 44 -15.70 3.38 -17.91
C PRO A 44 -14.51 3.14 -18.83
N THR A 45 -13.32 3.58 -18.42
CA THR A 45 -12.08 3.27 -19.12
C THR A 45 -11.80 1.78 -18.90
N THR A 46 -11.89 0.98 -19.95
CA THR A 46 -11.61 -0.44 -19.90
C THR A 46 -10.10 -0.64 -20.08
N SER A 47 -9.36 -0.77 -18.98
CA SER A 47 -7.96 -1.17 -19.03
C SER A 47 -7.90 -2.69 -19.20
N THR A 48 -7.50 -3.14 -20.39
CA THR A 48 -7.28 -4.56 -20.67
C THR A 48 -5.79 -4.84 -20.51
N THR A 49 -5.41 -5.46 -19.39
CA THR A 49 -4.02 -5.90 -19.17
C THR A 49 -4.00 -7.42 -19.10
N THR A 50 -3.18 -8.04 -19.95
CA THR A 50 -3.08 -9.50 -20.03
C THR A 50 -1.91 -9.93 -19.16
N LEU A 51 -2.18 -10.70 -18.09
CA LEU A 51 -1.15 -11.30 -17.25
C LEU A 51 -1.03 -12.78 -17.60
N THR A 52 0.16 -13.22 -18.00
CA THR A 52 0.43 -14.62 -18.29
C THR A 52 1.09 -15.27 -17.07
N VAL A 53 0.32 -16.04 -16.30
CA VAL A 53 0.84 -16.76 -15.14
C VAL A 53 1.19 -18.18 -15.57
N THR A 54 2.48 -18.53 -15.52
CA THR A 54 2.92 -19.91 -15.74
C THR A 54 2.96 -20.63 -14.40
N GLN A 55 2.12 -21.66 -14.22
CA GLN A 55 2.15 -22.52 -13.04
C GLN A 55 2.80 -23.86 -13.41
N THR A 56 3.85 -24.22 -12.69
CA THR A 56 4.49 -25.54 -12.80
C THR A 56 4.00 -26.41 -11.64
N SER A 57 3.22 -27.45 -11.93
CA SER A 57 2.80 -28.43 -10.94
C SER A 57 3.59 -29.73 -11.12
N THR A 58 4.19 -30.23 -10.04
CA THR A 58 4.86 -31.53 -10.04
C THR A 58 4.03 -32.50 -9.21
N GLN A 59 3.48 -33.54 -9.85
CA GLN A 59 2.83 -34.64 -9.15
C GLN A 59 3.72 -35.88 -9.20
N THR A 60 3.93 -36.47 -8.03
CA THR A 60 4.64 -37.75 -7.88
C THR A 60 3.62 -38.81 -7.54
N THR A 61 3.41 -39.77 -8.44
CA THR A 61 2.53 -40.92 -8.20
C THR A 61 3.36 -42.19 -8.04
N THR A 62 3.24 -42.85 -6.88
CA THR A 62 3.87 -44.15 -6.62
C THR A 62 2.83 -45.24 -6.87
N ALA A 63 3.03 -46.07 -7.88
CA ALA A 63 2.18 -47.23 -8.15
C ALA A 63 2.84 -48.51 -7.62
N THR A 64 2.13 -49.26 -6.77
CA THR A 64 2.61 -50.55 -6.25
C THR A 64 2.11 -51.69 -7.14
N ALA A 65 2.98 -52.16 -8.03
CA ALA A 65 2.91 -53.50 -8.61
C ALA A 65 4.23 -54.24 -8.27
N THR A 66 4.34 -55.53 -8.55
CA THR A 66 5.44 -56.45 -8.17
C THR A 66 6.87 -56.00 -8.58
N MET A 67 7.02 -54.83 -9.21
CA MET A 67 8.26 -54.07 -9.27
C MET A 67 8.00 -52.60 -8.93
N THR A 68 8.75 -52.05 -7.97
CA THR A 68 8.71 -50.64 -7.60
C THR A 68 9.29 -49.80 -8.73
N ALA A 69 8.45 -49.03 -9.42
CA ALA A 69 8.88 -48.03 -10.40
C ALA A 69 8.36 -46.65 -9.99
N THR A 70 9.27 -45.70 -9.79
CA THR A 70 8.93 -44.30 -9.54
C THR A 70 8.85 -43.58 -10.88
N VAL A 71 7.66 -43.10 -11.26
CA VAL A 71 7.46 -42.31 -12.47
C VAL A 71 7.29 -40.85 -12.06
N THR A 72 8.26 -40.01 -12.43
CA THR A 72 8.16 -38.55 -12.29
C THR A 72 7.58 -37.99 -13.59
N GLN A 73 6.38 -37.43 -13.52
CA GLN A 73 5.74 -36.79 -14.66
C GLN A 73 5.67 -35.28 -14.41
N THR A 74 6.42 -34.51 -15.20
CA THR A 74 6.39 -33.04 -15.16
C THR A 74 5.37 -32.55 -16.17
N ALA A 75 4.28 -31.96 -15.69
CA ALA A 75 3.27 -31.33 -16.54
C ALA A 75 3.39 -29.81 -16.42
N THR A 76 3.73 -29.14 -17.52
CA THR A 76 3.71 -27.67 -17.60
C THR A 76 2.34 -27.24 -18.10
N GLN A 77 1.54 -26.58 -17.26
CA GLN A 77 0.24 -26.03 -17.63
C GLN A 77 0.34 -24.51 -17.71
N THR A 78 0.23 -23.96 -18.92
CA THR A 78 0.22 -22.52 -19.15
C THR A 78 -1.23 -22.04 -19.08
N THR A 79 -1.57 -21.27 -18.05
CA THR A 79 -2.91 -20.68 -17.89
C THR A 79 -2.85 -19.18 -18.19
N THR A 80 -3.41 -18.77 -19.32
CA THR A 80 -3.53 -17.34 -19.66
C THR A 80 -4.83 -16.78 -19.08
N THR A 81 -4.74 -16.07 -17.95
CA THR A 81 -5.90 -15.42 -17.34
C THR A 81 -6.01 -13.99 -17.85
N THR A 82 -7.01 -13.71 -18.68
CA THR A 82 -7.34 -12.34 -19.09
C THR A 82 -8.29 -11.76 -18.05
N GLN A 83 -7.81 -10.86 -17.19
CA GLN A 83 -8.69 -10.12 -16.27
C GLN A 83 -9.12 -8.81 -16.94
N VAL A 84 -10.42 -8.68 -17.19
CA VAL A 84 -11.03 -7.40 -17.58
C VAL A 84 -11.58 -6.76 -16.31
N VAL A 85 -10.88 -5.74 -15.80
CA VAL A 85 -11.30 -5.01 -14.60
C VAL A 85 -12.08 -3.77 -15.02
N THR A 86 -13.38 -3.75 -14.76
CA THR A 86 -14.25 -2.60 -15.04
C THR A 86 -14.38 -1.75 -13.77
N ARG A 87 -13.80 -0.54 -13.77
CA ARG A 87 -13.83 0.38 -12.61
C ARG A 87 -14.84 1.50 -12.86
N PRO A 88 -15.78 1.77 -11.94
CA PRO A 88 -16.47 3.06 -11.92
C PRO A 88 -15.43 4.12 -11.53
N VAL A 89 -15.18 5.11 -12.37
CA VAL A 89 -14.29 6.23 -12.02
C VAL A 89 -15.05 7.15 -11.07
N THR A 90 -15.03 6.84 -9.78
CA THR A 90 -15.38 7.78 -8.71
C THR A 90 -14.12 8.55 -8.34
N VAL A 91 -13.87 9.67 -9.04
CA VAL A 91 -12.75 10.63 -8.83
C VAL A 91 -11.33 10.02 -8.82
N ASN A 92 -10.36 10.69 -9.46
CA ASN A 92 -8.95 10.29 -9.34
C ASN A 92 -8.43 10.68 -7.95
N ALA A 93 -8.81 9.91 -6.93
CA ALA A 93 -8.57 10.22 -5.53
C ALA A 93 -8.13 8.98 -4.75
N SER A 94 -7.29 9.19 -3.73
CA SER A 94 -6.84 8.18 -2.77
C SER A 94 -6.78 8.83 -1.38
N GLY A 95 -6.78 8.05 -0.30
CA GLY A 95 -6.49 8.61 1.02
C GLY A 95 -4.99 8.69 1.34
N SER A 96 -4.69 9.43 2.40
CA SER A 96 -3.36 9.61 2.99
C SER A 96 -3.47 10.05 4.45
N PHE A 97 -2.34 10.16 5.14
CA PHE A 97 -2.24 10.68 6.50
C PHE A 97 -1.44 11.98 6.57
N LEU A 98 -1.97 12.92 7.35
CA LEU A 98 -1.31 14.17 7.73
C LEU A 98 -1.58 14.44 9.21
N ASP A 99 -0.53 14.48 10.01
CA ASP A 99 -0.57 14.80 11.45
C ASP A 99 -1.67 14.07 12.22
N GLY A 100 -1.77 12.75 12.01
CA GLY A 100 -2.73 11.88 12.69
C GLY A 100 -4.14 11.88 12.10
N LYS A 101 -4.37 12.60 11.00
CA LYS A 101 -5.67 12.69 10.33
C LYS A 101 -5.65 12.01 8.98
N VAL A 102 -6.79 11.43 8.59
CA VAL A 102 -7.01 10.87 7.26
C VAL A 102 -7.46 11.98 6.30
N ILE A 103 -6.69 12.19 5.23
CA ILE A 103 -6.94 13.19 4.19
C ILE A 103 -7.20 12.53 2.83
N THR A 104 -7.60 13.35 1.85
CA THR A 104 -7.82 12.94 0.46
C THR A 104 -6.79 13.55 -0.47
N PHE A 105 -6.22 12.75 -1.33
CA PHE A 105 -5.51 13.16 -2.54
C PHE A 105 -6.48 13.31 -3.70
N LEU A 106 -6.21 14.27 -4.57
CA LEU A 106 -6.84 14.44 -5.86
C LEU A 106 -5.72 14.45 -6.91
N TYR A 107 -5.53 13.32 -7.59
CA TYR A 107 -4.58 13.22 -8.69
C TYR A 107 -5.06 14.07 -9.88
N THR A 108 -4.12 14.77 -10.51
CA THR A 108 -4.42 15.67 -11.63
C THR A 108 -3.71 15.29 -12.92
N SER A 109 -2.70 14.43 -12.83
CA SER A 109 -2.01 13.89 -14.00
C SER A 109 -1.39 12.52 -13.71
N GLN A 110 -0.85 11.90 -14.75
CA GLN A 110 -0.15 10.62 -14.66
C GLN A 110 1.21 10.76 -13.97
N PHE A 111 1.69 9.66 -13.40
CA PHE A 111 3.03 9.55 -12.82
C PHE A 111 4.13 9.76 -13.86
N MET A 112 5.33 10.09 -13.38
CA MET A 112 6.56 10.16 -14.16
C MET A 112 7.70 9.47 -13.43
N CYS A 113 8.71 9.02 -14.17
CA CYS A 113 9.91 8.40 -13.60
C CYS A 113 11.15 9.09 -14.17
N THR A 114 11.88 9.82 -13.31
CA THR A 114 12.99 10.68 -13.70
C THR A 114 14.15 10.63 -12.70
N PRO A 115 15.41 10.49 -13.18
CA PRO A 115 15.74 10.05 -14.53
C PRO A 115 15.26 8.60 -14.74
N ASN A 116 15.22 8.12 -15.98
CA ASN A 116 14.83 6.73 -16.25
C ASN A 116 15.70 5.73 -15.47
N ALA A 117 15.12 4.62 -15.01
CA ALA A 117 15.81 3.56 -14.27
C ALA A 117 17.11 3.05 -14.93
N THR A 118 17.26 3.17 -16.25
CA THR A 118 18.52 2.82 -16.94
C THR A 118 19.71 3.70 -16.57
N VAL A 119 19.48 4.90 -16.02
CA VAL A 119 20.55 5.78 -15.51
C VAL A 119 21.17 5.19 -14.24
N PHE A 120 20.36 4.56 -13.39
CA PHE A 120 20.80 3.90 -12.17
C PHE A 120 21.26 2.46 -12.43
N PHE A 121 20.57 1.75 -13.31
CA PHE A 121 20.79 0.35 -13.61
C PHE A 121 20.97 0.13 -15.12
N PRO A 122 22.14 0.48 -15.69
CA PRO A 122 22.39 0.42 -17.13
C PRO A 122 22.29 -0.99 -17.72
N ASN A 123 22.43 -2.03 -16.89
CA ASN A 123 22.31 -3.42 -17.31
C ASN A 123 20.88 -3.99 -17.24
N ALA A 124 19.94 -3.26 -16.63
CA ALA A 124 18.54 -3.68 -16.42
C ALA A 124 17.58 -3.07 -17.45
N VAL A 125 18.02 -2.91 -18.71
CA VAL A 125 17.27 -2.18 -19.75
C VAL A 125 15.91 -2.79 -20.04
N ASN A 126 15.82 -4.13 -20.08
CA ASN A 126 14.57 -4.82 -20.38
C ASN A 126 13.58 -4.72 -19.22
N GLN A 127 14.07 -4.85 -17.99
CA GLN A 127 13.31 -4.66 -16.76
C GLN A 127 12.75 -3.24 -16.69
N SER A 128 13.62 -2.24 -16.89
CA SER A 128 13.26 -0.82 -16.91
C SER A 128 12.17 -0.54 -17.95
N LYS A 129 12.26 -1.09 -19.16
CA LYS A 129 11.19 -0.92 -20.18
C LYS A 129 9.84 -1.45 -19.71
N VAL A 130 9.80 -2.63 -19.09
CA VAL A 130 8.55 -3.22 -18.57
C VAL A 130 8.00 -2.39 -17.41
N ALA A 131 8.87 -1.85 -16.56
CA ALA A 131 8.51 -0.95 -15.46
C ALA A 131 8.31 0.52 -15.90
N MET A 132 8.21 0.80 -17.20
CA MET A 132 8.05 2.15 -17.76
C MET A 132 9.11 3.17 -17.30
N GLY A 133 10.31 2.67 -17.03
CA GLY A 133 11.44 3.46 -16.53
C GLY A 133 11.42 3.69 -15.03
N CYS A 134 10.49 3.10 -14.28
CA CYS A 134 10.31 3.34 -12.87
C CYS A 134 10.98 2.29 -11.98
N GLU A 135 11.58 2.75 -10.89
CA GLU A 135 12.30 1.88 -9.97
C GLU A 135 12.24 2.33 -8.51
N VAL A 136 12.45 1.35 -7.65
CA VAL A 136 12.72 1.52 -6.22
C VAL A 136 14.05 0.84 -5.90
N GLY A 137 14.95 1.56 -5.25
CA GLY A 137 16.27 1.08 -4.85
C GLY A 137 17.37 2.08 -5.11
N ALA A 138 17.15 3.02 -6.03
CA ALA A 138 17.99 4.20 -6.21
C ALA A 138 17.11 5.45 -6.43
N GLY A 139 17.69 6.61 -6.18
CA GLY A 139 16.99 7.88 -6.35
C GLY A 139 17.98 9.02 -6.56
N ASN A 140 17.54 10.06 -7.27
CA ASN A 140 18.32 11.27 -7.48
C ASN A 140 17.43 12.49 -7.25
N ILE A 141 17.40 12.96 -6.01
CA ILE A 141 16.59 14.11 -5.59
C ILE A 141 16.87 15.36 -6.45
N SER A 142 18.11 15.54 -6.92
CA SER A 142 18.51 16.68 -7.75
C SER A 142 17.96 16.65 -9.18
N ALA A 143 17.39 15.51 -9.61
CA ALA A 143 16.74 15.37 -10.91
C ALA A 143 15.24 15.70 -10.89
N PHE A 144 14.65 15.89 -9.71
CA PHE A 144 13.24 16.27 -9.57
C PHE A 144 13.02 17.78 -9.70
N PRO A 145 11.79 18.22 -10.05
CA PRO A 145 11.41 19.64 -10.00
C PRO A 145 11.73 20.28 -8.64
N LYS A 146 12.05 21.57 -8.62
CA LYS A 146 12.46 22.27 -7.39
C LYS A 146 11.32 22.42 -6.38
N GLU A 147 10.10 22.43 -6.89
CA GLU A 147 8.85 22.47 -6.14
C GLU A 147 8.32 21.09 -5.79
N ALA A 148 9.08 20.01 -6.05
CA ALA A 148 8.68 18.67 -5.71
C ALA A 148 8.83 18.39 -4.23
N GLU A 149 7.81 17.77 -3.64
CA GLU A 149 7.72 17.52 -2.20
C GLU A 149 7.62 16.02 -1.90
N PRO A 150 8.07 15.54 -0.72
CA PRO A 150 8.07 14.12 -0.43
C PRO A 150 6.65 13.60 -0.17
N VAL A 151 6.34 12.44 -0.74
CA VAL A 151 5.26 11.57 -0.28
C VAL A 151 5.84 10.24 0.17
N PHE A 152 5.52 9.82 1.40
CA PHE A 152 6.04 8.59 1.98
C PHE A 152 5.05 7.46 1.73
N VAL A 153 5.47 6.48 0.94
CA VAL A 153 4.65 5.32 0.58
C VAL A 153 4.90 4.20 1.57
N LEU A 154 3.93 3.93 2.43
CA LEU A 154 3.99 2.90 3.47
C LEU A 154 3.60 1.54 2.89
N VAL A 155 4.58 0.67 2.72
CA VAL A 155 4.36 -0.71 2.29
C VAL A 155 4.32 -1.63 3.51
N PRO A 156 3.25 -2.41 3.75
CA PRO A 156 3.15 -3.33 4.87
C PRO A 156 4.02 -4.57 4.66
N ALA A 157 5.34 -4.39 4.65
CA ALA A 157 6.33 -5.42 4.34
C ALA A 157 6.23 -6.64 5.28
N PHE A 158 5.70 -6.47 6.49
CA PHE A 158 5.39 -7.57 7.41
C PHE A 158 4.41 -8.61 6.85
N ALA A 159 3.56 -8.24 5.88
CA ALA A 159 2.65 -9.16 5.19
C ALA A 159 3.35 -10.01 4.11
N GLY A 160 4.67 -9.87 3.96
CA GLY A 160 5.50 -10.64 3.06
C GLY A 160 5.13 -10.44 1.59
N LEU A 161 5.20 -11.51 0.80
CA LEU A 161 4.97 -11.42 -0.65
C LEU A 161 3.50 -11.13 -1.04
N SER A 162 2.56 -11.25 -0.09
CA SER A 162 1.15 -10.92 -0.36
C SER A 162 0.94 -9.45 -0.71
N ILE A 163 1.89 -8.58 -0.40
CA ILE A 163 1.84 -7.15 -0.73
C ILE A 163 1.77 -6.88 -2.24
N PHE A 164 2.15 -7.83 -3.10
CA PHE A 164 2.10 -7.68 -4.56
C PHE A 164 0.74 -8.01 -5.18
N GLY A 165 -0.30 -8.27 -4.38
CA GLY A 165 -1.66 -8.52 -4.88
C GLY A 165 -1.85 -9.88 -5.56
N VAL A 166 -0.82 -10.73 -5.55
CA VAL A 166 -0.91 -12.06 -6.16
C VAL A 166 -1.55 -13.03 -5.18
N GLN A 167 -2.71 -13.59 -5.55
CA GLN A 167 -3.48 -14.49 -4.69
C GLN A 167 -2.71 -15.75 -4.29
N SER A 168 -1.89 -16.30 -5.18
CA SER A 168 -1.03 -17.46 -4.86
C SER A 168 0.09 -17.13 -3.87
N LEU A 169 0.34 -15.84 -3.61
CA LEU A 169 1.23 -15.35 -2.56
C LEU A 169 0.48 -14.91 -1.29
N GLY A 170 -0.83 -15.18 -1.21
CA GLY A 170 -1.66 -14.92 -0.03
C GLY A 170 -2.44 -13.61 -0.07
N ALA A 171 -2.38 -12.83 -1.15
CA ALA A 171 -3.19 -11.62 -1.29
C ALA A 171 -4.69 -11.94 -1.44
N THR A 172 -5.55 -10.99 -1.08
CA THR A 172 -6.99 -11.08 -1.38
C THR A 172 -7.25 -10.89 -2.88
N PRO A 173 -8.43 -11.30 -3.40
CA PRO A 173 -8.81 -11.01 -4.78
C PRO A 173 -8.85 -9.52 -5.13
N GLN A 174 -9.10 -8.68 -4.14
CA GLN A 174 -9.12 -7.23 -4.29
C GLN A 174 -7.72 -6.64 -4.42
N GLY A 175 -6.67 -7.37 -4.04
CA GLY A 175 -5.28 -6.92 -4.07
C GLY A 175 -4.74 -6.41 -2.73
N PHE A 176 -5.42 -6.73 -1.63
CA PHE A 176 -4.94 -6.41 -0.29
C PHE A 176 -4.01 -7.50 0.25
N PRO A 177 -2.93 -7.14 0.95
CA PRO A 177 -2.07 -8.09 1.65
C PRO A 177 -2.84 -8.86 2.74
N THR A 178 -2.36 -10.07 3.02
CA THR A 178 -2.80 -10.86 4.17
C THR A 178 -1.61 -11.19 5.05
N PHE A 179 -1.74 -10.93 6.34
CA PHE A 179 -0.77 -11.30 7.35
C PHE A 179 -1.33 -12.44 8.21
N HIS A 180 -0.58 -13.55 8.31
CA HIS A 180 -0.99 -14.69 9.14
C HIS A 180 -0.25 -14.66 10.48
N TYR A 181 -0.98 -14.63 11.59
CA TYR A 181 -0.40 -14.67 12.92
C TYR A 181 -1.30 -15.44 13.89
N ASN A 182 -0.71 -16.34 14.67
CA ASN A 182 -1.38 -17.12 15.71
C ASN A 182 -2.68 -17.83 15.22
N GLY A 183 -2.63 -18.42 14.02
CA GLY A 183 -3.78 -19.11 13.42
C GLY A 183 -4.87 -18.20 12.85
N GLN A 184 -4.69 -16.87 12.89
CA GLN A 184 -5.62 -15.87 12.36
C GLN A 184 -5.05 -15.23 11.09
N ASN A 185 -5.93 -14.92 10.13
CA ASN A 185 -5.59 -14.14 8.94
C ASN A 185 -6.07 -12.70 9.12
N TYR A 186 -5.13 -11.76 9.08
CA TYR A 186 -5.39 -10.33 9.10
C TYR A 186 -5.30 -9.80 7.67
N THR A 187 -6.41 -9.34 7.12
CA THR A 187 -6.38 -8.58 5.87
C THR A 187 -5.93 -7.16 6.18
N ILE A 188 -4.83 -6.74 5.54
CA ILE A 188 -4.27 -5.40 5.70
C ILE A 188 -4.91 -4.51 4.65
N ILE A 189 -5.95 -3.77 5.05
CA ILE A 189 -6.58 -2.81 4.17
C ILE A 189 -5.67 -1.60 4.06
N THR A 190 -5.42 -1.17 2.83
CA THR A 190 -4.64 0.01 2.46
C THR A 190 -5.49 0.94 1.60
N GLN A 191 -5.07 2.18 1.43
CA GLN A 191 -5.68 3.16 0.53
C GLN A 191 -5.53 2.74 -0.92
N CYS A 192 -4.36 2.20 -1.28
CA CYS A 192 -4.12 1.59 -2.57
C CYS A 192 -3.90 0.09 -2.40
N GLY A 193 -4.75 -0.72 -3.03
CA GLY A 193 -4.42 -2.13 -3.28
C GLY A 193 -3.20 -2.25 -4.20
N ALA A 194 -2.64 -3.44 -4.30
CA ALA A 194 -1.51 -3.69 -5.18
C ALA A 194 -1.90 -3.41 -6.64
N ALA A 195 -0.93 -2.98 -7.45
CA ALA A 195 -1.19 -2.76 -8.86
C ALA A 195 -1.70 -4.03 -9.57
N LEU A 196 -2.40 -3.84 -10.69
CA LEU A 196 -3.07 -4.90 -11.47
C LEU A 196 -4.26 -5.56 -10.76
N THR A 197 -4.76 -4.97 -9.68
CA THR A 197 -5.91 -5.48 -8.92
C THR A 197 -7.06 -4.48 -8.88
N GLN A 198 -8.22 -4.89 -8.36
CA GLN A 198 -9.44 -4.08 -8.35
C GLN A 198 -9.31 -2.80 -7.51
N THR A 199 -8.55 -2.84 -6.41
CA THR A 199 -8.40 -1.69 -5.49
C THR A 199 -7.10 -0.92 -5.71
N ALA A 200 -6.39 -1.18 -6.81
CA ALA A 200 -5.24 -0.38 -7.21
C ALA A 200 -5.61 1.10 -7.41
N CYS A 201 -4.70 2.00 -7.04
CA CYS A 201 -4.88 3.43 -7.29
C CYS A 201 -4.74 3.74 -8.79
N PRO A 202 -5.67 4.54 -9.37
CA PRO A 202 -5.83 4.65 -10.82
C PRO A 202 -4.67 5.36 -11.54
N ASP A 203 -3.99 6.30 -10.88
CA ASP A 203 -2.87 7.06 -11.45
C ASP A 203 -1.51 6.59 -10.92
N HIS A 204 -1.48 5.38 -10.35
CA HIS A 204 -0.24 4.77 -9.91
C HIS A 204 0.39 3.96 -11.02
N MET A 205 1.70 4.05 -11.07
CA MET A 205 2.52 3.14 -11.84
C MET A 205 2.22 1.70 -11.46
N THR A 206 2.07 0.87 -12.48
CA THR A 206 1.55 -0.48 -12.34
C THR A 206 2.64 -1.49 -12.01
N LEU A 207 3.82 -1.33 -12.61
CA LEU A 207 4.96 -2.21 -12.43
C LEU A 207 6.16 -1.36 -12.04
N ILE A 208 6.96 -1.88 -11.12
CA ILE A 208 8.19 -1.25 -10.64
C ILE A 208 9.35 -2.24 -10.77
N TYR A 209 10.53 -1.71 -11.08
CA TYR A 209 11.77 -2.48 -10.96
C TYR A 209 12.40 -2.24 -9.59
N SER A 210 12.87 -3.29 -8.92
CA SER A 210 13.70 -3.14 -7.71
C SER A 210 14.80 -4.21 -7.63
N PRO A 211 16.07 -3.80 -7.52
CA PRO A 211 17.15 -4.73 -7.23
C PRO A 211 16.97 -5.48 -5.91
N ALA A 212 16.28 -4.88 -4.92
CA ALA A 212 16.00 -5.56 -3.66
C ALA A 212 15.09 -6.78 -3.88
N PHE A 213 14.17 -6.72 -4.84
CA PHE A 213 13.33 -7.87 -5.19
C PHE A 213 14.09 -8.93 -5.97
N THR A 214 15.05 -8.55 -6.81
CA THR A 214 15.98 -9.52 -7.39
C THR A 214 16.66 -10.35 -6.30
N VAL A 215 17.07 -9.73 -5.18
CA VAL A 215 17.65 -10.48 -4.04
C VAL A 215 16.63 -11.42 -3.40
N VAL A 216 15.38 -11.00 -3.23
CA VAL A 216 14.30 -11.86 -2.70
C VAL A 216 14.03 -13.04 -3.63
N GLU A 217 13.95 -12.80 -4.94
CA GLU A 217 13.77 -13.85 -5.94
C GLU A 217 14.92 -14.86 -5.89
N GLN A 218 16.16 -14.39 -5.86
CA GLN A 218 17.34 -15.25 -5.76
C GLN A 218 17.38 -16.04 -4.46
N TYR A 219 16.99 -15.43 -3.33
CA TYR A 219 16.86 -16.10 -2.04
C TYR A 219 15.84 -17.25 -2.10
N LEU A 220 14.77 -17.06 -2.86
CA LEU A 220 13.72 -18.06 -3.11
C LEU A 220 14.09 -19.04 -4.24
N GLY A 221 15.28 -18.94 -4.83
CA GLY A 221 15.75 -19.80 -5.92
C GLY A 221 15.14 -19.47 -7.29
N ILE A 222 14.51 -18.30 -7.43
CA ILE A 222 13.89 -17.81 -8.66
C ILE A 222 14.93 -17.00 -9.43
N LYS A 223 15.19 -17.39 -10.69
CA LYS A 223 16.28 -16.80 -11.50
C LYS A 223 15.83 -16.12 -12.79
N ASN A 224 14.54 -16.20 -13.12
CA ASN A 224 13.99 -15.71 -14.39
C ASN A 224 12.79 -14.77 -14.18
N GLY A 225 12.66 -14.21 -12.98
CA GLY A 225 11.47 -13.46 -12.57
C GLY A 225 10.26 -14.34 -12.21
N VAL A 226 9.19 -13.68 -11.79
CA VAL A 226 7.91 -14.30 -11.38
C VAL A 226 6.73 -13.74 -12.17
N PHE A 227 5.63 -14.49 -12.24
CA PHE A 227 4.36 -14.03 -12.84
C PHE A 227 4.43 -13.60 -14.30
N GLY A 228 5.40 -14.15 -15.05
CA GLY A 228 5.65 -13.76 -16.44
C GLY A 228 6.36 -12.40 -16.59
N LEU A 229 6.81 -11.81 -15.48
CA LEU A 229 7.60 -10.59 -15.45
C LEU A 229 9.11 -10.93 -15.40
N PRO A 230 9.97 -10.06 -15.93
CA PRO A 230 11.41 -10.18 -15.75
C PRO A 230 11.83 -10.13 -14.27
N GLU A 231 13.01 -10.67 -13.96
CA GLU A 231 13.63 -10.57 -12.63
C GLU A 231 13.67 -9.12 -12.13
N GLY A 232 13.30 -8.92 -10.86
CA GLY A 232 13.23 -7.62 -10.19
C GLY A 232 12.04 -6.76 -10.60
N VAL A 233 11.17 -7.19 -11.52
CA VAL A 233 9.96 -6.44 -11.91
C VAL A 233 8.73 -7.04 -11.25
N LEU A 234 8.02 -6.24 -10.47
CA LEU A 234 6.82 -6.66 -9.74
C LEU A 234 5.72 -5.61 -9.85
N PRO A 235 4.45 -6.00 -9.58
CA PRO A 235 3.39 -5.03 -9.35
C PRO A 235 3.79 -4.05 -8.25
N THR A 236 3.39 -2.79 -8.37
CA THR A 236 3.48 -1.85 -7.25
C THR A 236 2.77 -2.46 -6.03
N PRO A 237 3.43 -2.58 -4.87
CA PRO A 237 2.82 -3.16 -3.67
C PRO A 237 1.56 -2.41 -3.26
N ALA A 238 0.66 -3.05 -2.52
CA ALA A 238 -0.38 -2.35 -1.77
C ALA A 238 0.26 -1.43 -0.72
N HIS A 239 -0.29 -0.25 -0.51
CA HIS A 239 0.34 0.75 0.35
C HIS A 239 -0.60 1.88 0.78
N ASP A 240 -0.14 2.60 1.81
CA ASP A 240 -0.69 3.88 2.27
C ASP A 240 0.29 5.03 2.03
N HIS A 241 -0.14 6.25 2.34
CA HIS A 241 0.67 7.46 2.16
C HIS A 241 0.74 8.30 3.44
N ILE A 242 1.89 8.93 3.66
CA ILE A 242 2.04 10.08 4.57
C ILE A 242 2.51 11.28 3.75
N VAL A 243 1.94 12.45 4.02
CA VAL A 243 2.41 13.74 3.52
C VAL A 243 2.79 14.66 4.68
N THR A 244 3.54 15.72 4.36
CA THR A 244 4.10 16.65 5.35
C THR A 244 3.31 17.96 5.47
N PHE A 245 2.44 18.26 4.51
CA PHE A 245 1.55 19.42 4.52
C PHE A 245 0.32 19.12 3.65
N ALA A 246 -0.56 20.11 3.47
CA ALA A 246 -1.72 20.06 2.59
C ALA A 246 -1.72 21.25 1.61
N THR A 247 -2.14 21.02 0.37
CA THR A 247 -2.24 22.01 -0.69
C THR A 247 -3.50 21.78 -1.55
N ASN A 248 -4.15 22.88 -1.95
CA ASN A 248 -5.24 22.83 -2.93
C ASN A 248 -4.73 22.86 -4.38
N THR A 249 -3.44 23.13 -4.57
CA THR A 249 -2.78 23.20 -5.88
C THR A 249 -2.07 21.89 -6.14
N SER A 250 -2.22 21.36 -7.35
CA SER A 250 -1.45 20.19 -7.74
C SER A 250 0.01 20.54 -7.93
N ILE A 251 0.87 19.80 -7.26
CA ILE A 251 2.33 19.91 -7.33
C ILE A 251 2.94 18.54 -7.64
N PRO A 252 4.21 18.46 -8.07
CA PRO A 252 4.93 17.20 -8.12
C PRO A 252 5.23 16.69 -6.71
N TRP A 253 5.07 15.39 -6.51
CA TRP A 253 5.42 14.69 -5.28
C TRP A 253 6.38 13.56 -5.59
N TYR A 254 7.58 13.58 -5.01
CA TYR A 254 8.53 12.48 -5.18
C TYR A 254 8.30 11.40 -4.13
N ILE A 255 8.40 10.14 -4.56
CA ILE A 255 8.09 9.02 -3.69
C ILE A 255 9.32 8.65 -2.84
N VAL A 256 9.08 8.44 -1.55
CA VAL A 256 9.99 7.76 -0.63
C VAL A 256 9.30 6.49 -0.15
N VAL A 257 9.81 5.33 -0.56
CA VAL A 257 9.25 4.04 -0.17
C VAL A 257 9.70 3.66 1.23
N VAL A 258 8.75 3.36 2.10
CA VAL A 258 8.95 2.93 3.48
C VAL A 258 8.48 1.49 3.63
N LEU A 259 9.38 0.59 4.01
CA LEU A 259 9.06 -0.80 4.34
C LEU A 259 8.70 -0.90 5.82
N VAL A 260 7.44 -1.20 6.12
CA VAL A 260 6.95 -1.35 7.49
C VAL A 260 7.03 -2.80 7.92
N PHE A 261 7.85 -3.10 8.93
CA PHE A 261 8.03 -4.46 9.46
C PHE A 261 7.28 -4.69 10.77
N ASN A 262 6.89 -3.65 11.50
CA ASN A 262 6.07 -3.77 12.69
C ASN A 262 4.56 -3.63 12.33
N PRO A 263 3.75 -4.71 12.43
CA PRO A 263 2.33 -4.64 12.12
C PRO A 263 1.52 -3.78 13.10
N ASN A 264 2.04 -3.53 14.31
CA ASN A 264 1.33 -2.77 15.34
C ASN A 264 1.25 -1.27 15.06
N ILE A 265 2.08 -0.77 14.14
CA ILE A 265 2.16 0.66 13.79
C ILE A 265 1.66 0.95 12.37
N PHE A 266 1.13 -0.05 11.67
CA PHE A 266 0.52 0.16 10.36
C PHE A 266 -0.91 0.71 10.55
N PRO A 267 -1.20 1.92 10.06
CA PRO A 267 -2.46 2.59 10.31
C PRO A 267 -3.60 1.95 9.56
N ASN A 268 -4.80 1.99 10.14
CA ASN A 268 -6.01 1.74 9.40
C ASN A 268 -6.27 2.92 8.43
N PRO A 269 -6.52 2.65 7.15
CA PRO A 269 -6.66 3.70 6.14
C PRO A 269 -7.87 4.61 6.37
N ILE A 270 -8.91 4.12 7.05
CA ILE A 270 -10.15 4.87 7.29
C ILE A 270 -10.05 5.72 8.56
N THR A 271 -9.47 5.17 9.63
CA THR A 271 -9.47 5.82 10.95
C THR A 271 -8.14 6.50 11.30
N GLY A 272 -7.06 6.17 10.58
CA GLY A 272 -5.69 6.57 10.92
C GLY A 272 -5.19 5.97 12.23
N GLN A 273 -5.93 5.05 12.84
CA GLN A 273 -5.56 4.40 14.11
C GLN A 273 -4.87 3.08 13.85
N CYS A 274 -3.91 2.73 14.71
CA CYS A 274 -3.23 1.46 14.68
C CYS A 274 -3.78 0.52 15.74
N GLN A 275 -3.57 -0.78 15.52
CA GLN A 275 -3.98 -1.83 16.43
C GLN A 275 -2.79 -2.71 16.75
N GLN A 276 -2.69 -3.16 18.00
CA GLN A 276 -1.74 -4.22 18.35
C GLN A 276 -2.22 -5.56 17.76
N ILE A 277 -1.49 -6.06 16.77
CA ILE A 277 -1.70 -7.37 16.13
C ILE A 277 -0.78 -8.42 16.75
N VAL A 278 0.45 -8.05 17.09
CA VAL A 278 1.46 -8.95 17.69
C VAL A 278 1.96 -8.41 19.04
N PRO A 279 2.47 -9.27 19.94
CA PRO A 279 3.14 -8.85 21.16
C PRO A 279 4.31 -7.90 20.87
N SER A 280 4.54 -6.96 21.78
CA SER A 280 5.58 -5.93 21.68
C SER A 280 6.23 -5.75 23.05
N ASN A 281 7.51 -5.38 23.05
CA ASN A 281 8.24 -4.99 24.25
C ASN A 281 8.09 -3.49 24.59
N GLN A 282 7.40 -2.72 23.73
CA GLN A 282 7.11 -1.32 23.95
C GLN A 282 5.93 -1.16 24.92
N THR A 283 5.98 -0.13 25.77
CA THR A 283 4.88 0.20 26.70
C THR A 283 3.59 0.56 25.96
N ASN A 284 3.72 1.18 24.79
CA ASN A 284 2.60 1.50 23.90
C ASN A 284 2.89 0.93 22.49
N PRO A 285 2.46 -0.31 22.20
CA PRO A 285 2.75 -0.99 20.93
C PRO A 285 2.25 -0.26 19.68
N THR A 286 1.25 0.62 19.82
CA THR A 286 0.66 1.41 18.73
C THR A 286 1.10 2.88 18.78
N GLY A 287 2.04 3.23 19.68
CA GLY A 287 2.41 4.62 19.97
C GLY A 287 3.07 5.37 18.81
N LEU A 288 3.69 4.63 17.89
CA LEU A 288 4.31 5.15 16.68
C LEU A 288 3.45 4.88 15.43
N CYS A 289 2.13 4.88 15.58
CA CYS A 289 1.22 4.70 14.46
C CYS A 289 1.61 5.60 13.27
N LEU A 290 1.85 5.02 12.09
CA LEU A 290 2.44 5.70 10.94
C LEU A 290 1.42 6.58 10.20
N ASN A 291 0.83 7.52 10.91
CA ASN A 291 -0.14 8.50 10.41
C ASN A 291 0.42 9.94 10.43
N SER A 292 1.72 10.09 10.65
CA SER A 292 2.44 11.38 10.66
C SER A 292 3.93 11.17 10.37
N ILE A 293 4.58 12.22 9.85
CA ILE A 293 6.03 12.18 9.58
C ILE A 293 6.84 12.00 10.88
N ASN A 294 6.41 12.60 11.99
CA ASN A 294 7.06 12.45 13.29
C ASN A 294 7.05 10.99 13.79
N ALA A 295 5.95 10.26 13.57
CA ALA A 295 5.90 8.84 13.90
C ALA A 295 6.86 8.02 13.03
N LEU A 296 6.95 8.34 11.73
CA LEU A 296 7.90 7.71 10.81
C LEU A 296 9.37 7.97 11.23
N GLU A 297 9.72 9.21 11.56
CA GLU A 297 11.06 9.58 12.04
C GLU A 297 11.48 8.77 13.27
N GLN A 298 10.57 8.59 14.23
CA GLN A 298 10.82 7.81 15.43
C GLN A 298 10.88 6.30 15.15
N ALA A 299 10.00 5.78 14.29
CA ALA A 299 9.99 4.37 13.92
C ALA A 299 11.29 3.93 13.24
N MET A 300 11.96 4.81 12.48
CA MET A 300 13.27 4.53 11.88
C MET A 300 14.38 4.26 12.90
N GLY A 301 14.21 4.68 14.15
CA GLY A 301 15.17 4.46 15.24
C GLY A 301 14.68 3.48 16.31
N THR A 302 13.48 2.90 16.15
CA THR A 302 12.84 2.11 17.20
C THR A 302 13.01 0.62 16.97
N TYR A 303 13.50 -0.07 18.00
CA TYR A 303 13.61 -1.52 18.05
C TYR A 303 12.41 -2.10 18.82
N ASP A 304 11.56 -2.88 18.15
CA ASP A 304 10.42 -3.56 18.75
C ASP A 304 10.51 -5.08 18.52
N SER A 305 10.27 -5.87 19.56
CA SER A 305 10.19 -7.34 19.46
C SER A 305 9.07 -7.82 18.53
N ALA A 306 8.08 -6.97 18.26
CA ALA A 306 7.04 -7.17 17.25
C ALA A 306 7.62 -7.43 15.86
N VAL A 307 8.74 -6.78 15.49
CA VAL A 307 9.40 -6.95 14.18
C VAL A 307 9.84 -8.40 13.99
N ALA A 308 10.67 -8.92 14.89
CA ALA A 308 11.13 -10.30 14.80
C ALA A 308 9.96 -11.31 14.91
N THR A 309 8.97 -11.01 15.76
CA THR A 309 7.78 -11.85 15.96
C THR A 309 6.93 -11.96 14.69
N ALA A 310 6.71 -10.86 13.99
CA ALA A 310 5.89 -10.84 12.78
C ALA A 310 6.62 -11.42 11.56
N ASN A 311 7.95 -11.32 11.51
CA ASN A 311 8.70 -11.52 10.28
C ASN A 311 9.56 -12.79 10.21
N ALA A 312 9.53 -13.67 11.22
CA ALA A 312 10.40 -14.84 11.29
C ALA A 312 10.42 -15.69 10.00
N ASN A 313 9.27 -15.81 9.31
CA ASN A 313 9.11 -16.56 8.06
C ASN A 313 8.90 -15.66 6.82
N ASN A 314 9.15 -14.36 6.93
CA ASN A 314 8.93 -13.40 5.85
C ASN A 314 10.16 -13.35 4.92
N PRO A 315 10.04 -13.74 3.63
CA PRO A 315 11.16 -13.72 2.69
C PRO A 315 11.75 -12.33 2.46
N ILE A 316 10.93 -11.28 2.49
CA ILE A 316 11.39 -9.89 2.30
C ILE A 316 12.32 -9.50 3.46
N TRP A 317 11.88 -9.77 4.69
CA TRP A 317 12.67 -9.49 5.90
C TRP A 317 13.98 -10.30 5.93
N GLN A 318 13.92 -11.59 5.57
CA GLN A 318 15.10 -12.45 5.52
C GLN A 318 16.12 -11.99 4.47
N ALA A 319 15.65 -11.66 3.26
CA ALA A 319 16.49 -11.19 2.16
C ALA A 319 17.17 -9.84 2.47
N LEU A 320 16.50 -8.99 3.26
CA LEU A 320 17.04 -7.70 3.71
C LEU A 320 17.94 -7.80 4.94
N GLY A 321 18.35 -9.03 5.34
CA GLY A 321 19.28 -9.23 6.43
C GLY A 321 18.65 -9.13 7.82
N LYS A 322 17.34 -9.33 7.93
CA LYS A 322 16.57 -9.37 9.19
C LYS A 322 16.66 -8.07 9.98
N PRO A 323 16.26 -6.92 9.40
CA PRO A 323 16.28 -5.65 10.12
C PRO A 323 15.45 -5.73 11.42
N GLU A 324 15.94 -5.09 12.48
CA GLU A 324 15.29 -5.09 13.80
C GLU A 324 14.44 -3.84 14.06
N LEU A 325 14.52 -2.87 13.15
CA LEU A 325 13.80 -1.60 13.24
C LEU A 325 12.35 -1.75 12.78
N ASP A 326 11.46 -0.95 13.37
CA ASP A 326 10.03 -0.92 13.02
C ASP A 326 9.78 -0.68 11.53
N VAL A 327 10.58 0.20 10.94
CA VAL A 327 10.55 0.55 9.53
C VAL A 327 11.96 0.61 8.96
N VAL A 328 12.06 0.33 7.66
CA VAL A 328 13.29 0.52 6.88
C VAL A 328 12.96 1.36 5.66
N VAL A 329 13.78 2.38 5.42
CA VAL A 329 13.72 3.20 4.21
C VAL A 329 14.99 2.90 3.40
N PRO A 330 14.92 2.05 2.35
CA PRO A 330 16.11 1.68 1.59
C PRO A 330 16.92 2.91 1.15
N GLY A 331 18.23 2.91 1.36
CA GLY A 331 19.10 4.04 1.00
C GLY A 331 19.03 5.27 1.92
N ILE A 332 18.17 5.29 2.93
CA ILE A 332 18.03 6.38 3.90
C ILE A 332 18.30 5.82 5.30
N SER A 333 19.41 6.23 5.91
CA SER A 333 19.92 5.67 7.17
C SER A 333 19.57 6.48 8.41
N SER A 334 19.08 7.71 8.25
CA SER A 334 18.70 8.56 9.37
C SER A 334 17.43 9.37 9.09
N PRO A 335 16.64 9.71 10.13
CA PRO A 335 15.43 10.54 9.97
C PRO A 335 15.69 11.89 9.28
N SER A 336 16.84 12.51 9.56
CA SER A 336 17.25 13.78 8.94
C SER A 336 17.34 13.76 7.41
N GLN A 337 17.41 12.58 6.80
CA GLN A 337 17.49 12.40 5.35
C GLN A 337 16.10 12.27 4.70
N LEU A 338 15.02 12.03 5.46
CA LEU A 338 13.68 11.75 4.91
C LEU A 338 13.15 12.86 4.00
N LEU A 339 13.50 14.12 4.30
CA LEU A 339 13.05 15.28 3.54
C LEU A 339 14.07 15.76 2.49
N THR A 340 15.23 15.11 2.39
CA THR A 340 16.34 15.55 1.52
C THR A 340 16.88 14.45 0.62
N ALA A 341 16.35 13.24 0.73
CA ALA A 341 16.73 12.08 -0.06
C ALA A 341 15.49 11.34 -0.57
N THR A 342 15.70 10.50 -1.57
CA THR A 342 14.71 9.58 -2.11
C THR A 342 15.37 8.25 -2.44
N ASN A 343 14.57 7.19 -2.49
CA ASN A 343 14.98 5.84 -2.87
C ASN A 343 14.20 5.33 -4.09
N SER A 344 13.58 6.25 -4.81
CA SER A 344 12.95 5.97 -6.09
C SER A 344 13.23 7.08 -7.08
N ASN A 345 12.89 6.83 -8.33
CA ASN A 345 12.89 7.85 -9.37
C ASN A 345 11.48 8.36 -9.70
N MET A 346 10.50 8.11 -8.84
CA MET A 346 9.09 8.28 -9.17
C MET A 346 8.54 9.64 -8.72
N LEU A 347 7.70 10.23 -9.57
CA LEU A 347 6.92 11.44 -9.34
C LEU A 347 5.43 11.16 -9.55
N LEU A 348 4.61 11.62 -8.60
CA LEU A 348 3.16 11.71 -8.73
C LEU A 348 2.74 13.18 -8.77
N PHE A 349 1.57 13.48 -9.33
CA PHE A 349 1.03 14.83 -9.37
C PHE A 349 -0.36 14.84 -8.77
N PHE A 350 -0.49 15.47 -7.61
CA PHE A 350 -1.76 15.59 -6.93
C PHE A 350 -1.82 16.86 -6.10
N SER A 351 -3.04 17.28 -5.79
CA SER A 351 -3.32 18.13 -4.64
C SER A 351 -3.85 17.27 -3.50
N ASP A 352 -3.68 17.75 -2.28
CA ASP A 352 -4.15 17.10 -1.07
C ASP A 352 -4.89 18.14 -0.22
N PRO A 353 -6.09 18.57 -0.70
CA PRO A 353 -6.85 19.59 -0.01
C PRO A 353 -7.13 19.14 1.43
N ALA A 354 -7.27 20.09 2.34
CA ALA A 354 -7.58 19.85 3.75
C ALA A 354 -9.03 19.37 3.97
N VAL A 355 -9.44 18.33 3.24
CA VAL A 355 -10.75 17.68 3.27
C VAL A 355 -10.63 16.44 4.14
N TYR A 356 -11.44 16.42 5.20
CA TYR A 356 -11.45 15.37 6.22
C TYR A 356 -12.89 14.88 6.45
N PRO A 357 -13.12 13.56 6.59
CA PRO A 357 -12.28 12.44 6.14
C PRO A 357 -12.44 12.19 4.63
N TYR A 358 -11.61 11.30 4.09
CA TYR A 358 -11.76 10.77 2.73
C TYR A 358 -13.16 10.14 2.52
N PRO A 359 -13.93 10.56 1.49
CA PRO A 359 -15.17 9.89 1.14
C PRO A 359 -14.86 8.55 0.48
N ILE A 360 -15.34 7.46 1.10
CA ILE A 360 -15.21 6.08 0.59
C ILE A 360 -16.12 5.86 -0.62
#